data_AF-A0AAV5VRL2-F1
#
_entry.id   AF-A0AAV5VRL2-F1
#
_cell.length_a   1.000
_cell.length_b   1.000
_cell.length_c   1.000
_cell.angle_alpha   90.00
_cell.angle_beta   90.00
_cell.angle_gamma   90.00
#
_symmetry.space_group_name_H-M   'P 1'
#
loop_
_entity.id
_entity.type
_entity.pdbx_description
1 polymer ?
#
loop_
_entity_poly.entity_id
_entity_poly.type
_entity_poly.pdbx_seq_one_letter_code
_entity_poly.pdbx_strand_id
1 'polypeptide(L)'
;SPVTRINGFPWRLRLRLSPCGKLIEVCLFCDKSDESHLWWCTATVKLITKTSWAVTKTFTHKFASWETDEEYKELAAIDVSSAMMKVEVKIDTDTNGHNFCMRPTLGVLAARDCVLIVGGERVHVNKQ
;
A
#
# COMPACT_ATOMS: atom_id res chain seq x y z
N SER A 1 4.18 -10.22 7.33
CA SER A 1 5.60 -10.25 6.92
C SER A 1 6.31 -9.04 7.52
N PRO A 2 7.65 -9.03 7.63
CA PRO A 2 8.41 -7.85 8.04
C PRO A 2 8.22 -6.70 7.04
N VAL A 3 8.34 -5.46 7.53
CA VAL A 3 8.33 -4.27 6.68
C VAL A 3 9.66 -4.17 5.94
N THR A 4 9.62 -3.97 4.63
CA THR A 4 10.81 -3.76 3.79
C THR A 4 10.77 -2.35 3.23
N ARG A 5 11.85 -1.58 3.39
CA ARG A 5 11.94 -0.24 2.80
C ARG A 5 12.49 -0.30 1.38
N ILE A 6 11.74 0.27 0.43
CA ILE A 6 12.15 0.39 -0.98
C ILE A 6 11.95 1.86 -1.35
N ASN A 7 13.02 2.51 -1.83
CA ASN A 7 13.04 3.95 -2.13
C ASN A 7 12.50 4.83 -0.98
N GLY A 8 12.75 4.44 0.28
CA GLY A 8 12.29 5.15 1.47
C GLY A 8 10.85 4.84 1.90
N PHE A 9 10.04 4.20 1.05
CA PHE A 9 8.69 3.78 1.40
C PHE A 9 8.69 2.43 2.15
N PRO A 10 7.94 2.30 3.25
CA PRO A 10 7.75 1.03 3.94
C PRO A 10 6.73 0.15 3.21
N TRP A 11 7.14 -1.04 2.78
CA TRP A 11 6.27 -2.00 2.09
C TRP A 11 6.01 -3.21 2.95
N ARG A 12 4.77 -3.72 2.92
CA ARG A 12 4.38 -4.93 3.64
C ARG A 12 3.54 -5.83 2.75
N LEU A 13 3.92 -7.10 2.67
CA LEU A 13 3.07 -8.14 2.09
C LEU A 13 2.22 -8.78 3.18
N ARG A 14 0.91 -8.88 2.96
CA ARG A 14 -0.02 -9.60 3.84
C ARG A 14 -0.73 -10.68 3.04
N LEU A 15 -0.96 -11.81 3.71
CA LEU A 15 -1.82 -12.87 3.23
C LEU A 15 -3.15 -12.74 3.97
N ARG A 16 -4.26 -12.73 3.23
CA ARG A 16 -5.61 -12.74 3.79
C ARG A 16 -6.32 -14.00 3.28
N LEU A 17 -7.01 -14.71 4.16
CA LEU A 17 -7.96 -15.70 3.68
C LEU A 17 -9.18 -14.97 3.13
N SER A 18 -9.64 -15.39 1.97
CA SER A 18 -10.89 -14.90 1.42
C SER A 18 -12.07 -15.32 2.31
N PRO A 19 -13.23 -14.64 2.25
CA PRO A 19 -14.39 -14.97 3.08
C PRO A 19 -14.89 -16.41 2.93
N CYS A 20 -14.66 -17.04 1.78
CA CYS A 20 -15.06 -18.43 1.53
C CYS A 20 -14.02 -19.47 2.00
N GLY A 21 -12.86 -19.03 2.51
CA GLY A 21 -11.79 -19.88 3.02
C GLY A 21 -11.04 -20.71 1.97
N LYS A 22 -11.38 -20.55 0.68
CA LYS A 22 -10.77 -21.32 -0.42
C LYS A 22 -9.57 -20.63 -1.05
N LEU A 23 -9.45 -19.31 -0.90
CA LEU A 23 -8.41 -18.51 -1.54
C LEU A 23 -7.59 -17.79 -0.48
N ILE A 24 -6.30 -17.64 -0.76
CA ILE A 24 -5.37 -16.75 -0.08
C ILE A 24 -5.11 -15.57 -1.00
N GLU A 25 -5.54 -14.40 -0.57
CA GLU A 25 -5.26 -13.12 -1.22
C GLU A 25 -3.88 -12.62 -0.77
N VAL A 26 -3.01 -12.36 -1.75
CA VAL A 26 -1.71 -11.72 -1.54
C VAL A 26 -1.88 -10.23 -1.76
N CYS A 27 -1.81 -9.46 -0.68
CA CYS A 27 -1.98 -8.01 -0.71
C CYS A 27 -0.67 -7.29 -0.41
N LEU A 28 -0.35 -6.28 -1.22
CA LEU A 28 0.76 -5.36 -0.99
C LEU A 28 0.23 -4.07 -0.37
N PHE A 29 0.88 -3.63 0.70
CA PHE A 29 0.62 -2.39 1.39
C PHE A 29 1.85 -1.50 1.31
N CYS A 30 1.62 -0.20 1.18
CA CYS A 30 2.61 0.81 1.54
C CYS A 30 2.24 1.32 2.93
N ASP A 31 2.99 0.89 3.95
CA ASP A 31 2.59 0.91 5.36
C ASP A 31 3.35 2.00 6.13
N LYS A 32 3.03 3.27 5.83
CA LYS A 32 3.67 4.44 6.44
C LYS A 32 2.77 5.03 7.54
N SER A 33 2.26 4.15 8.39
CA SER A 33 1.35 4.47 9.51
C SER A 33 1.92 5.49 10.50
N ASP A 34 3.25 5.64 10.56
CA ASP A 34 3.91 6.37 11.65
C ASP A 34 4.60 7.67 11.20
N GLU A 35 4.77 7.90 9.89
CA GLU A 35 5.70 8.94 9.39
C GLU A 35 5.04 10.15 8.69
N SER A 36 3.78 10.07 8.22
CA SER A 36 2.97 11.25 7.86
C SER A 36 1.54 10.82 7.54
N HIS A 37 0.53 11.59 7.92
CA HIS A 37 -0.87 11.30 7.55
C HIS A 37 -1.21 11.66 6.09
N LEU A 38 -0.24 12.18 5.33
CA LEU A 38 -0.42 12.74 4.00
C LEU A 38 0.76 12.35 3.11
N TRP A 39 0.76 11.11 2.64
CA TRP A 39 1.68 10.68 1.58
C TRP A 39 0.92 9.92 0.51
N TRP A 40 1.50 9.93 -0.68
CA TRP A 40 1.12 9.04 -1.75
C TRP A 40 2.39 8.59 -2.49
N CYS A 41 2.32 7.46 -3.17
CA CYS A 41 3.33 7.05 -4.12
C CYS A 41 2.68 6.28 -5.26
N THR A 42 3.18 6.43 -6.48
CA THR A 42 2.80 5.51 -7.55
C THR A 42 3.87 4.45 -7.64
N ALA A 43 3.46 3.19 -7.58
CA ALA A 43 4.37 2.08 -7.77
C ALA A 43 3.94 1.21 -8.95
N THR A 44 4.91 0.88 -9.79
CA THR A 44 4.80 -0.20 -10.75
C THR A 44 5.26 -1.48 -10.06
N VAL A 45 4.32 -2.40 -9.89
CA VAL A 45 4.52 -3.66 -9.20
C VAL A 45 4.53 -4.78 -10.22
N LYS A 46 5.60 -5.57 -10.20
CA LYS A 46 5.76 -6.75 -11.03
C LYS A 46 5.71 -7.99 -10.16
N LEU A 47 4.62 -8.74 -10.32
CA LEU A 47 4.40 -10.04 -9.70
C LEU A 47 4.96 -11.14 -10.59
N ILE A 48 5.81 -11.98 -10.02
CA ILE A 48 6.36 -13.16 -10.68
C ILE A 48 5.94 -14.37 -9.85
N THR A 49 5.13 -15.23 -10.45
CA THR A 49 4.66 -16.47 -9.82
C THR A 49 5.39 -17.65 -10.45
N LYS A 50 6.14 -18.40 -9.65
CA LYS A 50 6.87 -19.57 -10.13
C LYS A 50 6.02 -20.81 -9.88
N THR A 51 5.17 -21.14 -10.86
CA THR A 51 4.51 -22.45 -10.99
C THR A 51 5.16 -23.22 -12.15
N SER A 52 4.54 -24.32 -12.62
CA SER A 52 4.95 -25.06 -13.82
C SER A 52 5.09 -24.17 -15.07
N TRP A 53 4.45 -22.99 -15.08
CA TRP A 53 4.64 -21.95 -16.09
C TRP A 53 4.85 -20.62 -15.38
N ALA A 54 5.99 -19.96 -15.61
CA ALA A 54 6.27 -18.68 -14.97
C ALA A 54 5.29 -17.60 -15.49
N VAL A 55 4.32 -17.21 -14.67
CA VAL A 55 3.42 -16.09 -15.00
C VAL A 55 3.99 -14.82 -14.41
N THR A 56 4.07 -13.79 -15.25
CA THR A 56 4.48 -12.43 -14.85
C THR A 56 3.33 -11.48 -15.08
N LYS A 57 2.89 -10.78 -14.03
CA LYS A 57 1.89 -9.70 -14.11
C LYS A 57 2.52 -8.39 -13.70
N THR A 58 2.22 -7.33 -14.43
CA THR A 58 2.68 -5.97 -14.10
C THR A 58 1.46 -5.09 -13.95
N PHE A 59 1.41 -4.29 -12.89
CA PHE A 59 0.35 -3.33 -12.66
C PHE A 59 0.93 -2.07 -12.02
N THR A 60 0.35 -0.93 -12.36
CA THR A 60 0.64 0.35 -11.72
C THR A 60 -0.48 0.65 -10.74
N HIS A 61 -0.12 1.03 -9.53
CA HIS A 61 -1.08 1.42 -8.50
C HIS A 61 -0.58 2.65 -7.75
N LYS A 62 -1.50 3.57 -7.49
CA LYS A 62 -1.26 4.73 -6.64
C LYS A 62 -1.66 4.32 -5.23
N PHE A 63 -0.70 4.38 -4.32
CA PHE A 63 -0.93 4.16 -2.90
C PHE A 63 -1.06 5.50 -2.20
N ALA A 64 -2.10 5.67 -1.37
CA ALA A 64 -2.31 6.91 -0.64
C ALA A 64 -2.81 6.65 0.79
N SER A 65 -2.38 7.49 1.73
CA SER A 65 -2.68 7.30 3.16
C SER A 65 -4.09 7.69 3.58
N TRP A 66 -4.82 8.43 2.75
CA TRP A 66 -6.14 8.99 3.06
C TRP A 66 -7.26 8.36 2.24
N GLU A 67 -6.96 7.35 1.43
CA GLU A 67 -7.94 6.69 0.57
C GLU A 67 -7.86 5.18 0.78
N THR A 68 -8.86 4.61 1.43
CA THR A 68 -8.90 3.20 1.87
C THR A 68 -8.72 2.22 0.69
N ASP A 69 -9.26 2.56 -0.47
CA ASP A 69 -9.17 1.75 -1.70
C ASP A 69 -7.78 1.83 -2.36
N GLU A 70 -6.97 2.82 -1.98
CA GLU A 70 -5.58 3.00 -2.43
C GLU A 70 -4.57 2.60 -1.34
N GLU A 71 -4.99 2.13 -0.16
CA GLU A 71 -4.06 1.73 0.90
C GLU A 71 -3.28 0.45 0.51
N TYR A 72 -3.91 -0.41 -0.29
CA TYR A 72 -3.36 -1.69 -0.69
C TYR A 72 -3.76 -2.12 -2.09
N LYS A 73 -2.96 -3.02 -2.64
CA LYS A 73 -3.25 -3.69 -3.90
C LYS A 73 -3.25 -5.20 -3.72
N GLU A 74 -4.34 -5.86 -4.10
CA GLU A 74 -4.34 -7.31 -4.29
C GLU A 74 -3.51 -7.66 -5.53
N LEU A 75 -2.52 -8.52 -5.35
CA LEU A 75 -1.63 -8.97 -6.42
C LEU A 75 -2.10 -10.29 -7.03
N ALA A 76 -2.61 -11.20 -6.19
CA ALA A 76 -3.07 -12.52 -6.59
C ALA A 76 -4.02 -13.12 -5.56
N ALA A 77 -4.94 -13.96 -6.04
CA ALA A 77 -5.70 -14.91 -5.24
C ALA A 77 -5.20 -16.33 -5.57
N ILE A 78 -4.78 -17.08 -4.55
CA ILE A 78 -4.17 -18.40 -4.67
C ILE A 78 -5.09 -19.41 -4.02
N ASP A 79 -5.41 -20.52 -4.70
CA ASP A 79 -6.17 -21.61 -4.09
C ASP A 79 -5.37 -22.27 -2.96
N VAL A 80 -5.97 -22.38 -1.77
CA VAL A 80 -5.36 -23.00 -0.58
C VAL A 80 -4.96 -24.46 -0.85
N SER A 81 -5.67 -25.15 -1.74
CA SER A 81 -5.38 -26.54 -2.13
C SER A 81 -4.24 -26.67 -3.14
N SER A 82 -3.75 -25.56 -3.71
CA SER A 82 -2.65 -25.57 -4.66
C SER A 82 -1.30 -25.80 -3.97
N ALA A 83 -0.41 -26.55 -4.61
CA ALA A 83 0.94 -26.81 -4.12
C ALA A 83 1.76 -25.51 -3.93
N MET A 84 2.82 -25.56 -3.12
CA MET A 84 3.70 -24.44 -2.76
C MET A 84 3.95 -23.46 -3.92
N MET A 85 3.34 -22.27 -3.82
CA MET A 85 3.52 -21.20 -4.78
C MET A 85 4.56 -20.20 -4.29
N LYS A 86 5.65 -20.02 -5.05
CA LYS A 86 6.62 -18.96 -4.78
C LYS A 86 6.18 -17.68 -5.47
N VAL A 87 5.99 -16.63 -4.67
CA VAL A 87 5.66 -15.29 -5.12
C VAL A 87 6.88 -14.39 -4.97
N GLU A 88 7.33 -13.79 -6.07
CA GLU A 88 8.35 -12.75 -6.09
C GLU A 88 7.69 -11.44 -6.52
N VAL A 89 7.89 -10.39 -5.74
CA VAL A 89 7.32 -9.06 -6.01
C VAL A 89 8.48 -8.09 -6.21
N LYS A 90 8.49 -7.42 -7.36
CA LYS A 90 9.38 -6.28 -7.62
C LYS A 90 8.56 -5.01 -7.62
N ILE A 91 9.08 -3.98 -6.98
CA ILE A 91 8.40 -2.70 -6.78
C ILE A 91 9.35 -1.63 -7.32
N ASP A 92 8.84 -0.81 -8.22
CA ASP A 92 9.50 0.39 -8.73
C ASP A 92 8.60 1.59 -8.42
N THR A 93 9.16 2.68 -7.92
CA THR A 93 8.39 3.85 -7.47
C THR A 93 8.77 5.07 -8.29
N ASP A 94 7.77 5.87 -8.67
CA ASP A 94 7.95 7.11 -9.43
C ASP A 94 8.67 8.21 -8.65
N THR A 95 8.63 8.10 -7.32
CA THR A 95 9.13 9.06 -6.36
C THR A 95 9.97 8.35 -5.31
N ASN A 96 10.75 9.12 -4.54
CA ASN A 96 11.37 8.64 -3.31
C ASN A 96 10.54 9.07 -2.10
N GLY A 97 10.48 8.23 -1.07
CA GLY A 97 9.72 8.46 0.16
C GLY A 97 10.31 9.55 1.06
N HIS A 98 11.39 10.20 0.60
CA HIS A 98 12.08 11.30 1.27
C HIS A 98 11.49 12.67 0.96
N ASN A 99 10.78 12.80 -0.16
CA ASN A 99 10.12 14.05 -0.52
C ASN A 99 8.79 14.17 0.23
N PHE A 100 8.57 15.31 0.89
CA PHE A 100 7.25 15.68 1.39
C PHE A 100 6.35 15.93 0.19
N CYS A 101 5.46 15.00 -0.14
CA CYS A 101 4.40 15.27 -1.09
C CYS A 101 3.50 16.36 -0.51
N MET A 102 3.30 17.45 -1.26
CA MET A 102 2.26 18.40 -0.90
C MET A 102 0.93 17.65 -0.85
N ARG A 103 0.16 17.85 0.23
CA ARG A 103 -1.23 17.37 0.32
C ARG A 103 -1.92 17.75 -0.99
N PRO A 104 -2.62 16.83 -1.68
CA PRO A 104 -3.51 17.25 -2.74
C PRO A 104 -4.40 18.33 -2.15
N THR A 105 -4.44 19.51 -2.77
CA THR A 105 -5.38 20.56 -2.38
C THR A 105 -6.78 20.00 -2.59
N LEU A 106 -7.31 19.36 -1.55
CA LEU A 106 -8.72 19.08 -1.40
C LEU A 106 -9.44 20.38 -1.73
N GLY A 107 -10.30 20.34 -2.75
CA GLY A 107 -11.08 21.50 -3.16
C GLY A 107 -11.72 22.15 -1.94
N VAL A 108 -11.94 23.46 -1.98
CA VAL A 108 -12.32 24.34 -0.85
C VAL A 108 -13.48 23.81 0.01
N LEU A 109 -14.24 22.82 -0.47
CA LEU A 109 -15.43 22.23 0.12
C LEU A 109 -15.26 20.82 0.71
N ALA A 110 -14.11 20.13 0.53
CA ALA A 110 -13.96 18.77 1.07
C ALA A 110 -13.59 18.83 2.56
N ALA A 111 -14.30 18.04 3.37
CA ALA A 111 -14.18 18.00 4.82
C ALA A 111 -12.71 17.82 5.24
N ARG A 112 -12.24 18.77 6.04
CA ARG A 112 -10.85 18.84 6.47
C ARG A 112 -10.65 17.95 7.69
N ASP A 113 -10.05 16.78 7.51
CA ASP A 113 -9.29 16.17 8.60
C ASP A 113 -7.95 16.93 8.68
N CYS A 114 -7.99 18.02 9.44
CA CYS A 114 -6.84 18.86 9.72
C CYS A 114 -6.22 18.40 11.04
N VAL A 115 -4.95 18.03 11.01
CA VAL A 115 -4.11 18.08 12.21
C VAL A 115 -3.61 19.52 12.31
N LEU A 116 -3.93 20.20 13.40
CA LEU A 116 -3.41 21.52 13.72
C LEU A 116 -2.17 21.33 14.60
N ILE A 117 -1.06 21.97 14.21
CA ILE A 117 0.14 22.01 15.05
C ILE A 117 0.19 23.39 15.70
N VAL A 118 -0.02 23.43 17.02
CA VAL A 118 0.10 24.66 17.82
C VAL A 118 1.21 24.41 18.85
N GLY A 119 2.30 25.18 18.77
CA GLY A 119 3.38 25.11 19.75
C GLY A 119 4.18 23.79 19.79
N GLY A 120 4.11 22.95 18.75
CA GLY A 120 4.83 21.68 18.67
C GLY A 120 4.02 20.44 19.06
N GLU A 121 2.79 20.61 19.57
CA GLU A 121 1.87 19.50 19.81
C GLU A 121 0.94 19.27 18.62
N ARG A 122 0.64 18.00 18.33
CA ARG A 122 -0.29 17.59 17.26
C ARG A 122 -1.70 17.45 17.84
N VAL A 123 -2.64 18.26 17.36
CA VAL A 123 -4.05 18.17 17.74
C VAL A 123 -4.87 17.65 16.55
N HIS A 124 -5.53 16.51 16.73
CA HIS A 124 -6.44 15.93 15.74
C HIS A 124 -7.81 16.63 15.82
N VAL A 125 -8.24 17.26 14.73
CA VAL A 125 -9.48 18.07 14.74
C VAL A 125 -10.75 17.25 14.47
N ASN A 126 -10.66 15.98 14.06
CA ASN A 126 -11.83 15.09 14.01
C ASN A 126 -11.48 13.71 14.56
N LYS A 127 -12.21 13.30 15.61
CA LYS A 127 -12.52 11.90 15.89
C LYS A 127 -13.98 11.70 15.54
N GLN A 128 -14.25 11.02 14.43
CA GLN A 128 -15.49 10.27 14.23
C GLN A 128 -15.11 8.85 13.86
#